data_AF-A0A656YWT5-F1
#
_entry.id   AF-A0A656YWT5-F1
#
_cell.length_a   1.000
_cell.length_b   1.000
_cell.length_c   1.000
_cell.angle_alpha   90.00
_cell.angle_beta   90.00
_cell.angle_gamma   90.00
#
_symmetry.space_group_name_H-M   'P 1'
#
loop_
_entity.id
_entity.type
_entity.pdbx_description
1 polymer ?
#
loop_
_entity_poly.entity_id
_entity_poly.type
_entity_poly.pdbx_seq_one_letter_code
_entity_poly.pdbx_strand_id
1 'polypeptide(L)'
;LPGKVEVGRDGLIARYRSRAGLLLPQVPVDKGWDAEDFLSQTCAKAGLSPDGWARGDVEFEKFSAQVFGEKEPGGEVVEKGLG
;
A
#
# COMPACT_ATOMS: atom_id res chain seq x y z
N LEU A 1 11.33 -0.18 -8.65
CA LEU A 1 10.98 0.42 -7.36
C LEU A 1 11.19 1.93 -7.50
N PRO A 2 10.86 2.75 -6.50
CA PRO A 2 9.78 3.76 -6.52
C PRO A 2 8.97 3.92 -7.81
N GLY A 3 9.60 4.20 -8.96
CA GLY A 3 8.92 4.44 -10.25
C GLY A 3 8.17 3.25 -10.89
N LYS A 4 7.94 2.16 -10.14
CA LYS A 4 7.08 1.03 -10.54
C LYS A 4 5.78 0.95 -9.72
N VAL A 5 5.64 1.83 -8.73
CA VAL A 5 4.52 1.92 -7.79
C VAL A 5 3.73 3.17 -8.12
N GLU A 6 2.42 3.00 -8.30
CA GLU A 6 1.50 4.10 -8.57
C GLU A 6 0.61 4.34 -7.35
N VAL A 7 0.86 5.45 -6.64
CA VAL A 7 0.06 5.86 -5.47
C VAL A 7 -1.38 6.14 -5.91
N GLY A 8 -2.35 5.64 -5.14
CA GLY A 8 -3.78 5.71 -5.46
C GLY A 8 -4.30 4.50 -6.25
N ARG A 9 -3.43 3.78 -6.96
CA ARG A 9 -3.82 2.56 -7.69
C ARG A 9 -3.31 1.28 -7.05
N ASP A 10 -2.01 1.26 -6.76
CA ASP A 10 -1.31 0.05 -6.33
C ASP A 10 -1.41 -0.12 -4.81
N GLY A 11 -1.82 -1.30 -4.37
CA GLY A 11 -1.56 -1.83 -3.04
C GLY A 11 -0.27 -2.65 -3.08
N LEU A 12 0.44 -2.73 -1.96
CA LEU A 12 1.74 -3.41 -1.90
C LEU A 12 1.74 -4.53 -0.88
N ILE A 13 2.45 -5.60 -1.24
CA ILE A 13 2.83 -6.69 -0.33
C ILE A 13 4.36 -6.76 -0.34
N ALA A 14 4.98 -6.58 0.82
CA ALA A 14 6.41 -6.83 1.03
C ALA A 14 6.60 -8.21 1.65
N ARG A 15 7.53 -9.01 1.14
CA ARG A 15 7.90 -10.32 1.68
C ARG A 15 9.41 -10.41 1.86
N TYR A 16 9.83 -10.96 3.01
CA TYR A 16 11.22 -11.31 3.28
C TYR A 16 11.29 -12.50 4.23
N ARG A 17 11.74 -13.65 3.72
CA ARG A 17 11.76 -14.93 4.46
C ARG A 17 10.37 -15.25 5.04
N SER A 18 10.25 -15.44 6.34
CA SER A 18 8.99 -15.73 7.05
C SER A 18 8.19 -14.46 7.42
N ARG A 19 8.61 -13.27 6.97
CA ARG A 19 7.95 -12.00 7.27
C ARG A 19 7.22 -11.46 6.05
N ALA A 20 6.03 -10.91 6.28
CA ALA A 20 5.24 -10.25 5.24
C ALA A 20 4.41 -9.10 5.81
N GLY A 21 4.15 -8.10 4.98
CA GLY A 21 3.33 -6.93 5.31
C GLY A 21 2.60 -6.43 4.08
N LEU A 22 1.36 -5.99 4.27
CA LEU A 22 0.49 -5.50 3.21
C LEU A 22 -0.09 -4.14 3.58
N LEU A 23 -0.17 -3.25 2.60
CA LEU A 23 -0.92 -2.00 2.68
C LEU A 23 -1.82 -1.84 1.45
N LEU A 24 -3.06 -1.40 1.70
CA LEU A 24 -4.08 -1.20 0.66
C LEU A 24 -3.82 0.07 -0.18
N PRO A 25 -4.35 0.16 -1.42
CA PRO A 25 -4.12 1.30 -2.31
C PRO A 25 -4.53 2.67 -1.73
N GLN A 26 -5.53 2.70 -0.86
CA GLN A 26 -6.04 3.94 -0.24
C GLN A 26 -5.12 4.51 0.84
N VAL A 27 -4.30 3.67 1.48
CA VAL A 27 -3.48 4.07 2.63
C VAL A 27 -2.48 5.18 2.26
N PRO A 28 -1.67 5.07 1.18
CA PRO A 28 -0.72 6.13 0.85
C PRO A 28 -1.42 7.45 0.48
N VAL A 29 -2.61 7.40 -0.12
CA VAL A 29 -3.41 8.61 -0.43
C VAL A 29 -3.86 9.30 0.86
N ASP A 30 -4.48 8.56 1.78
CA ASP A 30 -4.98 9.08 3.06
C ASP A 30 -3.87 9.67 3.93
N LYS A 31 -2.63 9.19 3.76
CA LYS A 31 -1.45 9.61 4.52
C LYS A 31 -0.60 10.65 3.81
N GLY A 32 -0.89 10.97 2.55
CA GLY A 32 -0.07 11.87 1.73
C GLY A 32 1.34 11.33 1.47
N TRP A 33 1.48 10.00 1.38
CA TRP A 33 2.75 9.33 1.11
C TRP A 33 3.02 9.27 -0.39
N ASP A 34 4.29 9.49 -0.75
CA ASP A 34 4.77 9.17 -2.09
C ASP A 34 5.14 7.67 -2.21
N ALA A 35 5.68 7.28 -3.36
CA ALA A 35 6.05 5.89 -3.61
C ALA A 35 7.19 5.38 -2.71
N GLU A 36 8.12 6.25 -2.29
CA GLU A 36 9.23 5.89 -1.40
C GLU A 36 8.75 5.70 0.04
N ASP A 37 7.93 6.64 0.52
CA ASP A 37 7.25 6.52 1.80
C ASP A 37 6.41 5.25 1.83
N PHE A 38 5.64 5.00 0.76
CA PHE A 38 4.77 3.83 0.71
C PHE A 38 5.55 2.51 0.77
N LEU A 39 6.62 2.36 0.00
CA LEU A 39 7.52 1.20 0.07
C LEU A 39 8.12 1.04 1.48
N SER A 40 8.57 2.14 2.08
CA SER A 40 9.15 2.15 3.41
C SER A 40 8.17 1.71 4.49
N GLN A 41 6.93 2.19 4.40
CA GLN A 41 5.85 1.83 5.31
C GLN A 41 5.38 0.40 5.10
N THR A 42 5.38 -0.13 3.87
CA THR A 42 5.09 -1.56 3.63
C THR A 42 6.19 -2.45 4.22
N CYS A 43 7.47 -2.06 4.11
CA CYS A 43 8.57 -2.73 4.80
C CYS A 43 8.37 -2.72 6.32
N ALA A 44 8.08 -1.56 6.91
CA ALA A 44 7.81 -1.45 8.34
C ALA A 44 6.61 -2.33 8.77
N LYS A 45 5.55 -2.38 7.96
CA LYS A 45 4.37 -3.24 8.17
C LYS A 45 4.73 -4.73 8.15
N ALA A 46 5.74 -5.11 7.37
CA ALA A 46 6.30 -6.46 7.32
C ALA A 46 7.27 -6.76 8.49
N GLY A 47 7.47 -5.83 9.43
CA GLY A 47 8.45 -5.98 10.51
C GLY A 47 9.90 -5.94 10.00
N LEU A 48 10.14 -5.21 8.90
CA LEU A 48 11.44 -4.96 8.30
C LEU A 48 11.91 -3.54 8.64
N SER A 49 13.20 -3.26 8.41
CA SER A 49 13.68 -1.89 8.42
C SER A 49 12.98 -1.09 7.32
N PRO A 50 12.58 0.19 7.56
CA PRO A 50 11.90 1.00 6.55
C PRO A 50 12.71 1.16 5.26
N ASP A 51 14.04 1.17 5.34
CA ASP A 51 14.94 1.22 4.17
C ASP A 51 15.16 -0.15 3.49
N GLY A 52 14.47 -1.21 3.94
CA GLY A 52 14.66 -2.58 3.43
C GLY A 52 14.44 -2.70 1.93
N TRP A 53 13.50 -1.94 1.36
CA TRP A 53 13.24 -1.94 -0.08
C TRP A 53 14.43 -1.43 -0.92
N ALA A 54 15.29 -0.58 -0.35
CA ALA A 54 16.46 -0.04 -1.03
C ALA A 54 17.64 -1.04 -1.08
N ARG A 55 17.64 -2.05 -0.20
CA ARG A 55 18.71 -3.05 -0.10
C ARG A 55 18.54 -4.23 -1.06
N GLY A 56 17.37 -4.34 -1.70
CA GLY A 56 17.08 -5.30 -2.77
C GLY A 56 16.82 -6.73 -2.33
N ASP A 57 16.73 -6.99 -1.03
CA ASP A 57 16.45 -8.31 -0.45
C ASP A 57 14.95 -8.57 -0.20
N VAL A 58 14.12 -7.52 -0.26
CA VAL A 58 12.67 -7.59 -0.08
C VAL A 58 11.97 -7.80 -1.42
N GLU A 59 11.14 -8.83 -1.50
CA GLU A 59 10.26 -9.07 -2.64
C GLU A 59 8.99 -8.23 -2.50
N PHE A 60 8.60 -7.57 -3.59
CA PHE A 60 7.38 -6.77 -3.65
C PHE A 60 6.43 -7.31 -4.71
N GLU A 61 5.18 -7.55 -4.29
CA GLU A 61 4.04 -7.78 -5.17
C GLU A 61 3.12 -6.56 -5.11
N LYS A 62 2.40 -6.30 -6.21
CA LYS A 62 1.38 -5.24 -6.25
C LYS A 62 0.03 -5.78 -6.68
N PHE A 63 -1.02 -5.16 -6.18
CA PHE A 63 -2.41 -5.49 -6.52
C PHE A 63 -3.23 -4.19 -6.62
N SER A 64 -4.41 -4.27 -7.20
CA SER A 64 -5.38 -3.17 -7.22
C SER A 64 -6.65 -3.58 -6.48
N ALA A 65 -7.47 -2.61 -6.08
CA ALA A 65 -8.75 -2.85 -5.44
C ALA A 65 -9.80 -1.84 -5.90
N GLN A 66 -11.06 -2.29 -5.95
CA GLN A 66 -12.22 -1.41 -5.95
C GLN A 66 -12.73 -1.28 -4.53
N VAL A 67 -12.94 -0.05 -4.06
CA VAL A 67 -13.33 0.20 -2.67
C VAL A 67 -14.76 0.73 -2.67
N PHE A 68 -15.63 0.08 -1.89
CA PHE A 68 -17.01 0.53 -1.68
C PHE A 68 -17.21 0.89 -0.22
N GLY A 69 -18.00 1.93 0.05
CA GLY A 69 -18.35 2.30 1.42
C GLY A 69 -19.64 3.10 1.49
N GLU A 70 -20.29 3.03 2.64
CA GLU A 70 -21.51 3.80 2.92
C GLU A 70 -21.20 5.30 3.04
N LYS A 71 -22.10 6.16 2.54
CA LYS A 71 -22.02 7.62 2.74
C LYS A 71 -22.28 8.01 4.19
N GLU A 72 -23.18 7.30 4.85
CA GLU A 72 -23.58 7.42 6.24
C GLU A 72 -23.96 6.04 6.77
N PRO A 73 -23.92 5.78 8.10
CA PRO A 73 -24.19 4.44 8.64
C PRO A 73 -25.55 3.87 8.17
N GLY A 74 -25.52 2.76 7.44
CA GLY A 74 -26.71 2.11 6.88
C GLY A 74 -27.34 2.82 5.67
N GLY A 75 -26.66 3.81 5.10
CA GLY A 75 -27.10 4.58 3.94
C GLY A 75 -26.64 3.98 2.60
N GLU A 76 -26.63 4.81 1.56
CA GLU A 76 -26.21 4.41 0.21
C GLU A 76 -24.74 3.97 0.17
N VAL A 77 -24.47 2.80 -0.42
CA VAL A 77 -23.12 2.31 -0.71
C VAL A 77 -22.64 2.91 -2.03
N VAL A 78 -21.48 3.58 -2.01
CA VAL A 78 -20.85 4.15 -3.19
C VAL A 78 -19.43 3.63 -3.39
N GLU A 79 -19.01 3.56 -4.65
CA GLU A 79 -17.62 3.31 -4.99
C GLU A 79 -16.77 4.54 -4.64
N LYS A 80 -15.64 4.32 -3.96
CA LYS A 80 -14.69 5.35 -3.58
C LYS A 80 -13.54 5.33 -4.59
N GLY A 81 -13.43 6.41 -5.38
CA GLY A 81 -12.23 6.66 -6.17
C GLY A 81 -11.03 6.91 -5.27
N LEU A 82 -9.88 6.39 -5.66
CA LEU A 82 -8.60 6.54 -4.97
C LEU A 82 -7.66 7.37 -5.84
N GLY A 83 -8.03 8.63 -6.08
CA GLY A 83 -7.33 9.54 -7.00
C GLY A 83 -8.27 10.21 -7.98
#